data_AF-A0A531JJY9-F1
#
_entry.id   AF-A0A531JJY9-F1
#
_cell.length_a   1.000
_cell.length_b   1.000
_cell.length_c   1.000
_cell.angle_alpha   90.00
_cell.angle_beta   90.00
_cell.angle_gamma   90.00
#
_symmetry.space_group_name_H-M   'P 1'
#
loop_
_entity.id
_entity.type
_entity.pdbx_description
1 polymer ?
#
loop_
_entity_poly.entity_id
_entity_poly.type
_entity_poly.pdbx_seq_one_letter_code
_entity_poly.pdbx_strand_id
1 'polypeptide(L)' 'MPESSLAPLIVIDLQTGMFDGRFEPPIHDAEGIVARARAVIDWARESGRKVAFIRHDGPQGDPLAPGAS' A
#
# COMPACT_ATOMS: atom_id res chain seq x y z
N MET A 1 2.22 2.61 -34.59
CA MET A 1 2.24 3.41 -33.36
C MET A 1 2.79 2.51 -32.27
N PRO A 2 3.82 2.89 -31.49
CA PRO A 2 4.13 2.10 -30.30
C PRO A 2 2.87 2.10 -29.43
N GLU A 3 2.46 0.94 -28.93
CA GLU A 3 1.40 0.88 -27.92
C GLU A 3 1.80 1.85 -26.79
N SER A 4 0.95 2.83 -26.52
CA SER A 4 1.09 3.63 -25.31
C SER A 4 0.89 2.66 -24.14
N SER A 5 1.99 2.28 -23.49
CA SER A 5 1.92 1.38 -22.34
C SER A 5 1.07 2.05 -21.25
N LEU A 6 0.10 1.33 -20.71
CA LEU A 6 -0.72 1.83 -19.61
C LEU A 6 0.16 2.25 -18.44
N ALA A 7 -0.14 3.41 -17.84
CA ALA A 7 0.61 3.91 -16.69
C ALA A 7 0.53 2.91 -15.53
N PRO A 8 1.68 2.49 -14.95
CA PRO A 8 1.69 1.56 -13.81
C PRO A 8 1.23 2.25 -12.51
N LEU A 9 0.79 1.43 -11.55
CA LEU A 9 0.49 1.86 -10.18
C LEU A 9 1.63 1.46 -9.24
N ILE A 10 2.09 2.40 -8.42
CA ILE A 10 3.03 2.14 -7.32
C ILE A 10 2.28 2.37 -6.00
N VAL A 11 2.27 1.37 -5.13
CA VAL A 11 1.68 1.43 -3.79
C VAL A 11 2.83 1.51 -2.80
N ILE A 12 2.90 2.57 -2.01
CA ILE A 12 4.02 2.86 -1.11
C ILE A 12 3.55 2.74 0.33
N ASP A 13 4.25 1.93 1.12
CA ASP A 13 4.17 1.86 2.58
C ASP A 13 2.75 1.68 3.15
N LEU A 14 1.88 1.00 2.39
CA LEU A 14 0.56 0.58 2.85
C LEU A 14 0.70 -0.69 3.73
N GLN A 15 1.26 -0.53 4.92
CA GLN A 15 1.61 -1.59 5.88
C GLN A 15 0.71 -1.55 7.12
N THR A 16 0.31 -2.70 7.64
CA THR A 16 -0.63 -2.83 8.78
C THR A 16 -0.22 -2.04 10.01
N GLY A 17 1.08 -1.96 10.31
CA GLY A 17 1.61 -1.22 11.47
C GLY A 17 1.24 0.27 11.49
N MET A 18 0.81 0.86 10.38
CA MET A 18 0.32 2.24 10.31
C MET A 18 -1.20 2.39 10.56
N PHE A 19 -1.97 1.30 10.51
CA PHE A 19 -3.44 1.35 10.40
C PHE A 19 -4.17 0.65 11.53
N ASP A 20 -3.54 -0.30 12.23
CA ASP A 20 -4.21 -1.17 13.20
C ASP A 20 -4.20 -0.64 14.65
N GLY A 21 -3.47 0.45 14.90
CA GLY A 21 -3.39 1.05 16.23
C GLY A 21 -2.56 0.27 17.24
N ARG A 22 -1.85 -0.80 16.82
CA ARG A 22 -1.17 -1.71 17.73
C ARG A 22 0.10 -1.13 18.33
N PHE A 23 0.89 -0.43 17.52
CA PHE A 23 2.18 0.12 17.92
C PHE A 23 2.15 1.65 18.03
N GLU A 24 1.45 2.31 17.13
CA GLU A 24 1.20 3.75 17.14
C GLU A 24 -0.29 4.01 16.91
N PRO A 25 -0.83 5.19 17.27
CA PRO A 25 -2.18 5.56 16.89
C PRO A 25 -2.39 5.39 15.37
N PRO A 26 -3.55 4.86 14.93
CA PRO A 26 -3.81 4.72 13.50
C PRO A 26 -3.66 6.05 12.78
N ILE A 27 -3.19 6.01 11.54
CA ILE A 27 -3.21 7.21 10.70
C ILE A 27 -4.64 7.75 10.57
N HIS A 28 -4.75 9.06 10.39
CA HIS A 28 -6.03 9.72 10.17
C HIS A 28 -6.80 9.07 9.01
N ASP A 29 -8.08 8.74 9.23
CA ASP A 29 -8.95 8.08 8.25
C ASP A 29 -8.38 6.73 7.74
N ALA A 30 -7.81 5.93 8.65
CA ALA A 30 -7.23 4.61 8.34
C ALA A 30 -8.17 3.74 7.47
N GLU A 31 -9.44 3.61 7.85
CA GLU A 31 -10.41 2.81 7.11
C GLU A 31 -10.70 3.38 5.71
N GLY A 32 -10.90 4.70 5.61
CA GLY A 32 -11.18 5.36 4.34
C GLY A 32 -9.99 5.29 3.38
N ILE A 33 -8.76 5.42 3.88
CA ILE A 33 -7.54 5.25 3.08
C ILE A 33 -7.45 3.81 2.56
N VAL A 34 -7.68 2.80 3.40
CA VAL A 34 -7.66 1.39 2.97
C VAL A 34 -8.72 1.12 1.90
N ALA A 35 -9.94 1.65 2.07
CA ALA A 35 -11.02 1.48 1.11
C ALA A 35 -10.68 2.10 -0.26
N ARG A 36 -10.15 3.33 -0.28
CA ARG A 36 -9.75 4.01 -1.52
C ARG A 36 -8.54 3.33 -2.18
N ALA A 37 -7.55 2.92 -1.39
CA ALA A 37 -6.38 2.20 -1.89
C ALA A 37 -6.78 0.89 -2.57
N ARG A 38 -7.69 0.11 -1.97
CA ARG A 38 -8.25 -1.10 -2.59
C ARG A 38 -8.91 -0.79 -3.92
N ALA A 39 -9.79 0.21 -3.98
CA ALA A 39 -10.47 0.58 -5.21
C ALA A 39 -9.50 0.94 -6.36
N VAL A 40 -8.41 1.66 -6.07
CA VAL A 40 -7.39 2.02 -7.06
C VAL A 40 -6.56 0.81 -7.49
N ILE A 41 -6.22 -0.08 -6.56
CA ILE A 41 -5.49 -1.33 -6.87
C ILE A 41 -6.33 -2.25 -7.75
N ASP A 42 -7.62 -2.39 -7.44
CA ASP A 42 -8.56 -3.22 -8.20
C ASP A 42 -8.74 -2.66 -9.62
N TRP A 43 -8.98 -1.35 -9.75
CA TRP A 43 -9.01 -0.67 -11.06
C TRP A 43 -7.73 -0.90 -11.88
N ALA A 44 -6.55 -0.81 -11.25
CA ALA A 44 -5.29 -1.04 -11.94
C ALA A 44 -5.17 -2.48 -12.46
N ARG A 45 -5.56 -3.47 -11.64
CA ARG A 45 -5.55 -4.89 -12.02
C ARG A 45 -6.54 -5.19 -13.14
N GLU A 46 -7.79 -4.74 -12.99
CA GLU A 46 -8.87 -4.96 -13.98
C GLU A 46 -8.54 -4.34 -15.34
N SER A 47 -7.86 -3.19 -15.33
CA SER A 47 -7.46 -2.50 -16.54
C SER A 47 -6.13 -2.99 -17.15
N GLY A 48 -5.50 -4.03 -16.57
CA GLY A 48 -4.25 -4.62 -17.10
C GLY A 48 -2.98 -3.81 -16.80
N ARG A 49 -3.02 -2.87 -15.85
CA ARG A 49 -1.83 -2.10 -15.42
C ARG A 49 -0.91 -2.96 -14.57
N LYS A 50 0.39 -2.70 -14.66
CA LYS A 50 1.36 -3.25 -13.72
C LYS A 50 1.19 -2.57 -12.36
N VAL A 51 1.28 -3.35 -11.30
CA VAL A 51 1.20 -2.87 -9.91
C VAL A 51 2.46 -3.31 -9.18
N ALA A 52 3.17 -2.35 -8.59
CA ALA A 52 4.33 -2.59 -7.74
C ALA A 52 4.05 -2.12 -6.31
N PHE A 53 4.50 -2.89 -5.33
CA PHE A 53 4.37 -2.56 -3.91
C PHE A 53 5.76 -2.26 -3.35
N ILE A 54 5.87 -1.15 -2.63
CA ILE A 54 7.04 -0.74 -1.87
C ILE A 54 6.71 -0.87 -0.40
N ARG A 55 7.68 -1.34 0.37
CA ARG A 55 7.54 -1.59 1.79
C ARG A 55 8.75 -1.00 2.51
N HIS A 56 8.51 -0.25 3.58
CA HIS A 56 9.54 0.14 4.53
C HIS A 56 10.03 -1.11 5.26
N ASP A 57 11.35 -1.31 5.25
CA ASP A 57 12.07 -2.32 6.03
C ASP A 57 12.58 -1.70 7.34
N GLY A 58 11.68 -1.54 8.32
CA GLY A 58 12.02 -0.93 9.61
C GLY A 58 13.01 -1.80 10.40
N PRO A 59 13.83 -1.21 11.30
CA PRO A 59 14.73 -1.97 12.17
C PRO A 59 13.94 -2.88 13.12
N GLN A 60 14.61 -3.85 13.74
CA GLN A 60 13.96 -4.74 14.71
C GLN A 60 13.28 -3.94 15.84
N GLY A 61 11.99 -4.24 16.08
CA GLY A 61 11.16 -3.54 17.06
C GLY A 61 10.36 -2.37 16.50
N ASP A 62 10.60 -1.98 15.24
CA ASP A 62 9.81 -0.99 14.52
C ASP A 62 8.45 -1.58 14.08
N PRO A 63 7.35 -0.79 14.09
CA PRO A 63 6.05 -1.23 13.59
C PRO A 63 6.05 -1.71 12.13
N LEU A 64 7.04 -1.28 11.35
CA LEU A 64 7.23 -1.61 9.94
C LEU A 64 8.35 -2.62 9.72
N ALA A 65 8.91 -3.20 10.79
CA ALA A 65 9.91 -4.25 10.69
C ALA A 65 9.35 -5.50 9.97
N PRO A 66 10.18 -6.25 9.22
CA PRO A 66 9.75 -7.51 8.63
C PRO A 66 9.21 -8.49 9.70
N GLY A 67 8.01 -9.01 9.46
CA GLY A 67 7.36 -9.94 10.39
C GLY A 67 6.68 -9.29 11.59
N ALA A 68 6.71 -7.96 11.72
CA ALA A 68 5.84 -7.26 12.65
C ALA A 68 4.37 -7.53 12.25
N SER A 69 3.54 -7.92 13.23
CA SER A 69 2.12 -8.25 13.05
C SER A 69 1.34 -7.94 14.31
#